data_AF-A0A521HSY7-F1
#
_entry.id   AF-A0A521HSY7-F1
#
_cell.length_a   1.000
_cell.length_b   1.000
_cell.length_c   1.000
_cell.angle_alpha   90.00
_cell.angle_beta   90.00
_cell.angle_gamma   90.00
#
_symmetry.space_group_name_H-M   'P 1'
#
loop_
_entity.id
_entity.type
_entity.pdbx_description
1 polymer ?
#
loop_
_entity_poly.entity_id
_entity_poly.type
_entity_poly.pdbx_seq_one_letter_code
_entity_poly.pdbx_strand_id
1 'polypeptide(L)' 'MSDPLNSRLELVLSAIANAATLEALDSERVAVVGKSGFLTEQLKQLGKLPAEERKAAGEQINQAKSR' A
#
# COMPACT_ATOMS: atom_id res chain seq x y z
N MET A 1 -3.38 -15.14 -11.49
CA MET A 1 -2.16 -14.85 -10.70
C MET A 1 -2.54 -13.81 -9.68
N SER A 2 -2.44 -14.11 -8.40
CA SER A 2 -2.75 -13.17 -7.31
C SER A 2 -1.80 -11.97 -7.41
N ASP A 3 -2.36 -10.77 -7.58
CA ASP A 3 -1.59 -9.52 -7.56
C ASP A 3 -0.89 -9.38 -6.19
N PRO A 4 0.45 -9.34 -6.14
CA PRO A 4 1.22 -9.23 -4.89
C PRO A 4 0.79 -8.04 -4.01
N LEU A 5 0.26 -6.97 -4.63
CA LEU A 5 -0.27 -5.81 -3.91
C LEU A 5 -1.52 -6.17 -3.10
N ASN A 6 -2.46 -6.91 -3.69
CA ASN A 6 -3.71 -7.28 -3.03
C ASN A 6 -3.47 -8.23 -1.86
N SER A 7 -2.62 -9.25 -2.02
CA SER A 7 -2.29 -10.17 -0.92
C SER A 7 -1.65 -9.44 0.27
N ARG A 8 -0.81 -8.43 0.00
CA ARG A 8 -0.21 -7.63 1.07
C ARG A 8 -1.24 -6.75 1.78
N LEU A 9 -2.19 -6.17 1.05
CA LEU A 9 -3.28 -5.38 1.64
C LEU A 9 -4.18 -6.24 2.52
N GLU A 10 -4.53 -7.46 2.11
CA GLU A 10 -5.33 -8.38 2.92
C GLU A 10 -4.67 -8.70 4.26
N LEU A 11 -3.35 -8.96 4.25
CA LEU A 11 -2.58 -9.18 5.47
C LEU A 11 -2.61 -7.97 6.40
N VAL A 12 -2.42 -6.76 5.87
CA VAL A 12 -2.45 -5.54 6.69
C VAL A 12 -3.84 -5.25 7.21
N LEU A 13 -4.89 -5.41 6.40
CA LEU A 13 -6.27 -5.23 6.85
C LEU A 13 -6.61 -6.20 7.99
N SER A 14 -6.14 -7.45 7.89
CA SER A 14 -6.26 -8.42 8.99
C SER A 14 -5.47 -7.98 10.23
N ALA A 15 -4.24 -7.50 10.08
CA ALA A 15 -3.43 -7.02 11.21
C ALA A 15 -4.07 -5.80 11.90
N ILE A 16 -4.59 -4.86 11.13
CA ILE A 16 -5.34 -3.69 11.62
C ILE A 16 -6.59 -4.11 12.38
N ALA A 17 -7.38 -5.05 11.84
CA ALA A 17 -8.58 -5.54 12.49
C ALA A 17 -8.31 -6.28 13.81
N ASN A 18 -7.11 -6.87 13.95
CA ASN A 18 -6.67 -7.58 15.14
C ASN A 18 -5.76 -6.74 16.06
N ALA A 19 -5.52 -5.47 15.75
CA ALA A 19 -4.64 -4.62 16.54
C ALA A 19 -5.23 -4.36 17.94
N ALA A 20 -4.55 -4.83 18.98
CA ALA A 20 -5.01 -4.71 20.36
C ALA A 20 -4.70 -3.35 21.01
N THR A 21 -3.83 -2.54 20.38
CA THR A 21 -3.42 -1.23 20.90
C THR A 21 -3.33 -0.18 19.80
N LEU A 22 -3.38 1.09 20.19
CA LEU A 22 -3.23 2.21 19.27
C LEU A 22 -1.83 2.25 18.64
N GLU A 23 -0.80 1.84 19.38
CA GLU A 23 0.57 1.74 18.87
C GLU A 23 0.70 0.66 17.79
N ALA A 24 0.03 -0.49 17.97
CA ALA A 24 -0.02 -1.53 16.95
C ALA A 24 -0.76 -1.04 15.69
N LEU A 25 -1.90 -0.39 15.87
CA LEU A 25 -2.66 0.21 14.78
C LEU A 25 -1.85 1.28 14.02
N ASP A 26 -1.15 2.15 14.74
CA ASP A 26 -0.31 3.18 14.10
C ASP A 26 0.90 2.58 13.39
N SER A 27 1.49 1.52 13.95
CA SER A 27 2.60 0.78 13.31
C SER A 27 2.18 0.22 11.95
N GLU A 28 1.00 -0.43 11.87
CA GLU A 28 0.45 -0.92 10.61
C GLU A 28 0.17 0.24 9.64
N ARG A 29 -0.47 1.32 10.10
CA ARG A 29 -0.73 2.52 9.29
C ARG A 29 0.57 3.10 8.71
N VAL A 30 1.62 3.22 9.51
CA VAL A 30 2.93 3.72 9.08
C VAL A 30 3.59 2.78 8.07
N ALA A 31 3.49 1.45 8.26
CA ALA A 31 4.02 0.46 7.34
C ALA A 31 3.35 0.52 5.95
N VAL A 32 2.08 0.94 5.86
CA VAL A 32 1.36 1.10 4.59
C VAL A 32 1.60 2.47 3.95
N VAL A 33 1.21 3.55 4.65
CA VAL A 33 1.11 4.91 4.09
C VAL A 33 2.14 5.89 4.67
N GLY A 34 3.01 5.44 5.58
CA GLY A 34 4.08 6.26 6.11
C GLY A 34 5.09 6.68 5.04
N LYS A 35 6.06 7.53 5.42
CA LYS A 35 7.08 8.06 4.50
C LYS A 35 7.91 6.98 3.79
N SER A 36 8.13 5.86 4.48
CA SER A 36 8.81 4.66 3.98
C SER A 36 7.84 3.46 3.88
N GLY A 37 6.54 3.71 3.98
CA GLY A 37 5.51 2.69 3.84
C GLY A 37 5.46 2.16 2.41
N PHE A 38 5.03 0.92 2.23
CA PHE A 38 5.20 0.26 0.94
C PHE A 38 4.40 0.94 -0.19
N LEU A 39 3.20 1.48 0.08
CA LEU A 39 2.44 2.22 -0.95
C LEU A 39 3.15 3.52 -1.33
N THR A 40 3.74 4.22 -0.36
CA THR A 40 4.53 5.43 -0.60
C THR A 40 5.76 5.14 -1.43
N GLU A 41 6.46 4.02 -1.18
CA GLU A 41 7.59 3.59 -2.01
C GLU A 41 7.17 3.25 -3.44
N GLN A 42 6.04 2.57 -3.64
CA GLN A 42 5.53 2.31 -4.99
C GLN A 42 5.17 3.62 -5.73
N LEU A 43 4.56 4.59 -5.04
CA LEU A 43 4.29 5.91 -5.63
C LEU A 43 5.57 6.63 -6.08
N LYS A 44 6.67 6.53 -5.31
CA LYS A 44 7.97 7.09 -5.71
C LYS A 44 8.53 6.40 -6.94
N GLN A 45 8.30 5.10 -7.09
CA GLN A 45 8.76 4.34 -8.26
C GLN A 45 8.00 4.70 -9.55
N LEU A 46 6.76 5.20 -9.46
CA LEU A 46 5.99 5.66 -10.63
C LEU A 46 6.72 6.73 -11.46
N GLY A 47 7.50 7.58 -10.80
CA GLY A 47 8.30 8.62 -11.47
C GLY A 47 9.35 8.05 -12.44
N LYS A 48 9.71 6.77 -12.30
CA LYS A 48 10.70 6.07 -13.13
C LYS A 48 10.08 5.31 -14.32
N LEU A 49 8.76 5.14 -14.33
CA LEU A 49 8.07 4.37 -15.37
C LEU A 49 7.77 5.22 -16.62
N PRO A 50 7.66 4.62 -17.82
CA PRO A 50 7.08 5.25 -19.01
C PRO A 50 5.65 5.74 -18.76
N ALA A 51 5.16 6.69 -19.57
CA ALA A 51 3.86 7.32 -19.36
C ALA A 51 2.67 6.34 -19.28
N GLU A 52 2.64 5.35 -20.18
CA GLU A 52 1.59 4.33 -20.24
C GLU A 52 1.59 3.42 -19.00
N GLU A 53 2.76 2.88 -18.64
CA GLU A 53 2.92 2.03 -17.45
C GLU A 53 2.67 2.79 -16.16
N ARG A 54 3.10 4.06 -16.09
CA ARG A 54 2.86 4.95 -14.95
C ARG A 54 1.37 5.14 -14.68
N LYS A 55 0.55 5.28 -15.73
CA LYS A 55 -0.90 5.46 -15.58
C LYS A 55 -1.55 4.22 -14.97
N ALA A 56 -1.26 3.04 -15.54
CA ALA A 56 -1.81 1.77 -15.06
C ALA A 56 -1.36 1.46 -13.62
N ALA A 57 -0.07 1.58 -13.33
CA ALA A 57 0.46 1.34 -11.98
C ALA A 57 -0.04 2.39 -10.97
N GLY A 58 -0.18 3.65 -11.38
CA GLY A 58 -0.73 4.70 -10.54
C GLY A 58 -2.20 4.47 -10.17
N GLU A 59 -3.00 3.98 -11.10
CA GLU A 59 -4.39 3.63 -10.85
C GLU A 59 -4.51 2.49 -9.83
N GLN A 60 -3.73 1.42 -9.98
CA GLN A 60 -3.69 0.30 -9.03
C GLN A 60 -3.33 0.76 -7.61
N ILE A 61 -2.33 1.63 -7.48
CA ILE A 61 -1.90 2.15 -6.17
C ILE A 61 -2.97 3.07 -5.56
N ASN A 62 -3.66 3.88 -6.37
CA ASN A 62 -4.74 4.73 -5.89
C ASN A 62 -5.95 3.91 -5.42
N GLN A 63 -6.31 2.84 -6.15
CA GLN A 63 -7.35 1.91 -5.72
C GLN A 63 -6.97 1.26 -4.38
N ALA A 64 -5.72 0.81 -4.23
CA ALA A 64 -5.21 0.26 -2.98
C ALA A 64 -5.30 1.24 -1.79
N LYS A 65 -5.08 2.55 -2.02
CA LYS A 65 -5.22 3.59 -0.99
C LYS A 65 -6.66 3.90 -0.60
N SER A 66 -7.62 3.62 -1.47
CA SER A 66 -9.05 3.94 -1.25
C SER A 66 -9.82 2.84 -0.50
N ARG A 67 -9.19 1.70 -0.29
CA ARG A 67 -9.70 0.61 0.56
C ARG A 67 -9.33 0.85 2.01
#